data_AF-A0A7C3ZFY9-F1
#
_entry.id   AF-A0A7C3ZFY9-F1
#
_cell.length_a   1.000
_cell.length_b   1.000
_cell.length_c   1.000
_cell.angle_alpha   90.00
_cell.angle_beta   90.00
_cell.angle_gamma   90.00
#
_symmetry.space_group_name_H-M   'P 1'
#
loop_
_entity.id
_entity.type
_entity.pdbx_description
1 polymer ?
#
loop_
_entity_poly.entity_id
_entity_poly.type
_entity_poly.pdbx_seq_one_letter_code
_entity_poly.pdbx_strand_id
1 'polypeptide(L)'
;MADFDQGYYHSMDREYRNDALMPIKDIGVSIMATKDALQPLVAKIREGASKVEIGFLGAGKGSIFSGNINPESIDKEQREAIRLLAKVNKVELSTHATVATGGFAGLSNRGFDDGTRIANLNEIKRAIEFAADTAQGGAVTMHAQEFPRPLFNIEGKDSGVKFLAHPSESEDAVLPLVDARTGEIIQSVRKNLKIQMPVYETDADGKPIVNKFGNYVPKIEEVKDKDGSVHHLFKTEEWDWKKIEEETARRNASLAKDKQLKPEQVYHVLQAEASLKTAKGEEIELMKDYDLMKERRERVVEALEKWKAVEDAAGSNKERLKDDFRDDELPRDLVLPKQGLPTERLQRAKEILDRQLASIEQKGIAQRERIRDFEKTMDNIKPLSDFAVEKSTDSIARVGMYAYDVEKQKGLKKDLFVAPEGIFPDRYGSHPQELKNLIIESRRKMAETLQKERGMSESAARDVAERHIKATVDVGHVNVWRKYFQQNPGESIDQANKRFNNWLLSEMKDLNKSKIIGHLHISDNFGYEDEHLTPGQGSAPIKEFVKLMKEAGVTDMVVEPGAQDPAKQYEALYGGWKLFGHSIYGVSAPGKKSLNWGDIQHNYFGQNNPPYFLFGELALSEEYRGSPFWSGLGLE
;
A
#
# COMPACT_ATOMS: atom_id res chain seq x y z
N MET A 1 60.19 6.48 -13.99
CA MET A 1 59.26 5.54 -13.34
C MET A 1 59.43 5.76 -11.85
N ALA A 2 58.56 6.57 -11.24
CA ALA A 2 58.57 6.77 -9.80
C ALA A 2 57.69 5.68 -9.20
N ASP A 3 58.31 4.78 -8.44
CA ASP A 3 57.61 3.78 -7.67
C ASP A 3 57.12 4.45 -6.37
N PHE A 4 55.81 4.67 -6.29
CA PHE A 4 55.19 5.26 -5.11
C PHE A 4 54.93 4.17 -4.07
N ASP A 5 55.96 3.86 -3.30
CA ASP A 5 55.92 2.92 -2.16
C ASP A 5 55.23 3.52 -0.90
N GLN A 6 54.23 4.40 -1.10
CA GLN A 6 53.53 5.13 -0.03
C GLN A 6 52.00 5.04 -0.17
N GLY A 7 51.35 4.68 0.95
CA GLY A 7 49.95 4.27 1.05
C GLY A 7 48.93 5.36 0.72
N TYR A 8 48.61 5.49 -0.56
CA TYR A 8 47.37 6.07 -1.04
C TYR A 8 46.41 4.92 -1.37
N TYR A 9 45.30 4.82 -0.65
CA TYR A 9 44.28 3.79 -0.86
C TYR A 9 43.10 4.37 -1.65
N HIS A 10 42.66 3.64 -2.66
CA HIS A 10 41.37 3.83 -3.30
C HIS A 10 40.57 2.54 -3.18
N SER A 11 39.23 2.61 -3.17
CA SER A 11 38.32 1.44 -3.24
C SER A 11 38.56 0.48 -4.41
N MET A 12 39.40 0.88 -5.36
CA MET A 12 39.76 0.15 -6.57
C MET A 12 40.97 -0.76 -6.37
N ASP A 13 41.67 -0.61 -5.24
CA ASP A 13 42.79 -1.45 -4.83
C ASP A 13 42.25 -2.72 -4.16
N ARG A 14 42.48 -3.88 -4.79
CA ARG A 14 41.75 -5.13 -4.50
C ARG A 14 42.45 -6.07 -3.51
N GLU A 15 43.71 -5.81 -3.19
CA GLU A 15 44.53 -6.70 -2.37
C GLU A 15 44.91 -6.00 -1.06
N TYR A 16 44.07 -6.03 -0.03
CA TYR A 16 44.54 -5.74 1.33
C TYR A 16 43.63 -6.32 2.43
N ARG A 17 44.23 -6.70 3.56
CA ARG A 17 43.55 -7.02 4.82
C ARG A 17 43.55 -5.78 5.70
N ASN A 18 42.35 -5.34 6.08
CA ASN A 18 42.16 -4.36 7.14
C ASN A 18 41.23 -4.99 8.18
N ASP A 19 41.42 -4.70 9.48
CA ASP A 19 40.54 -5.16 10.57
C ASP A 19 39.17 -4.43 10.57
N ALA A 20 38.79 -3.88 9.43
CA ALA A 20 37.57 -3.12 9.18
C ALA A 20 36.32 -4.02 9.16
N LEU A 21 35.17 -3.46 9.55
CA LEU A 21 33.90 -4.18 9.61
C LEU A 21 33.48 -4.68 8.22
N MET A 22 33.64 -3.85 7.19
CA MET A 22 33.33 -4.18 5.79
C MET A 22 34.47 -3.71 4.88
N PRO A 23 34.86 -4.45 3.82
CA PRO A 23 35.78 -3.96 2.80
C PRO A 23 35.25 -2.72 2.06
N ILE A 24 36.12 -1.78 1.66
CA ILE A 24 35.72 -0.56 0.92
C ILE A 24 34.96 -0.92 -0.37
N LYS A 25 35.41 -1.96 -1.07
CA LYS A 25 34.78 -2.46 -2.31
C LYS A 25 33.33 -2.96 -2.15
N ASP A 26 32.91 -3.20 -0.91
CA ASP A 26 31.56 -3.69 -0.62
C ASP A 26 30.62 -2.54 -0.23
N ILE A 27 31.15 -1.33 -0.03
CA ILE A 27 30.41 -0.12 0.36
C ILE A 27 30.18 0.74 -0.89
N GLY A 28 28.93 0.82 -1.34
CA GLY A 28 28.49 1.69 -2.43
C GLY A 28 27.87 3.01 -1.99
N VAL A 29 27.37 3.76 -2.96
CA VAL A 29 26.59 4.99 -2.74
C VAL A 29 25.45 5.08 -3.76
N SER A 30 24.29 5.62 -3.38
CA SER A 30 23.22 5.91 -4.34
C SER A 30 23.35 7.32 -4.94
N ILE A 31 22.85 7.48 -6.16
CA ILE A 31 22.74 8.77 -6.88
C ILE A 31 21.37 8.89 -7.51
N MET A 32 20.87 10.12 -7.62
CA MET A 32 19.68 10.40 -8.43
C MET A 32 20.09 10.73 -9.86
N ALA A 33 19.40 10.15 -10.84
CA ALA A 33 19.60 10.46 -12.24
C ALA A 33 19.29 11.94 -12.51
N THR A 34 20.24 12.65 -13.14
CA THR A 34 20.10 14.05 -13.53
C THR A 34 20.02 14.21 -15.04
N LYS A 35 19.94 15.46 -15.53
CA LYS A 35 19.86 15.75 -16.97
C LYS A 35 21.04 15.15 -17.76
N ASP A 36 22.20 15.09 -17.11
CA ASP A 36 23.36 14.35 -17.59
C ASP A 36 23.54 13.12 -16.69
N ALA A 37 22.96 11.99 -17.10
CA ALA A 37 23.01 10.76 -16.31
C ALA A 37 24.44 10.23 -16.09
N LEU A 38 25.42 10.64 -16.90
CA LEU A 38 26.81 10.21 -16.77
C LEU A 38 27.58 11.02 -15.75
N GLN A 39 27.30 12.33 -15.62
CA GLN A 39 28.09 13.22 -14.78
C GLN A 39 28.09 12.79 -13.28
N PRO A 40 26.94 12.49 -12.64
CA PRO A 40 26.94 12.01 -11.25
C PRO A 40 27.67 10.67 -11.10
N LEU A 41 27.53 9.76 -12.06
CA LEU A 41 28.23 8.48 -12.05
C LEU A 41 29.76 8.67 -12.14
N VAL A 42 30.23 9.51 -13.06
CA VAL A 42 31.66 9.86 -13.17
C VAL A 42 32.17 10.49 -11.87
N ALA A 43 31.39 11.39 -11.26
CA ALA A 43 31.76 12.00 -9.99
C ALA A 43 31.92 10.95 -8.89
N LYS A 44 30.97 10.03 -8.73
CA LYS A 44 31.06 8.96 -7.72
C LYS A 44 32.18 7.97 -7.99
N ILE A 45 32.45 7.64 -9.26
CA ILE A 45 33.63 6.84 -9.63
C ILE A 45 34.92 7.53 -9.19
N ARG A 46 35.04 8.86 -9.38
CA ARG A 46 36.22 9.64 -8.96
C ARG A 46 36.34 9.82 -7.46
N GLU A 47 35.22 9.85 -6.74
CA GLU A 47 35.19 9.78 -5.26
C GLU A 47 35.60 8.38 -4.76
N GLY A 48 35.65 7.40 -5.66
CA GLY A 48 36.02 6.03 -5.35
C GLY A 48 34.85 5.15 -4.94
N ALA A 49 33.65 5.38 -5.47
CA ALA A 49 32.58 4.40 -5.33
C ALA A 49 32.94 3.10 -6.09
N SER A 50 32.83 1.97 -5.40
CA SER A 50 32.97 0.63 -5.98
C SER A 50 31.63 0.07 -6.49
N LYS A 51 30.53 0.61 -5.95
CA LYS A 51 29.16 0.33 -6.35
C LYS A 51 28.36 1.62 -6.40
N VAL A 52 27.49 1.75 -7.40
CA VAL A 52 26.64 2.92 -7.55
C VAL A 52 25.21 2.48 -7.85
N GLU A 53 24.28 2.84 -6.98
CA GLU A 53 22.86 2.69 -7.28
C GLU A 53 22.35 3.93 -8.02
N ILE A 54 21.71 3.73 -9.17
CA ILE A 54 21.12 4.82 -9.96
C ILE A 54 19.62 4.86 -9.70
N GLY A 55 19.16 5.92 -9.04
CA GLY A 55 17.76 6.16 -8.74
C GLY A 55 17.08 7.18 -9.64
N PHE A 56 15.75 7.16 -9.63
CA PHE A 56 14.91 8.03 -10.44
C PHE A 56 13.88 8.76 -9.58
N LEU A 57 13.62 10.02 -9.92
CA LEU A 57 12.55 10.81 -9.29
C LEU A 57 11.30 10.93 -10.18
N GLY A 58 11.47 10.80 -11.50
CA GLY A 58 10.40 11.01 -12.46
C GLY A 58 9.53 9.78 -12.69
N ALA A 59 8.27 10.00 -13.04
CA ALA A 59 7.29 8.96 -13.39
C ALA A 59 6.47 9.40 -14.62
N GLY A 60 5.79 8.44 -15.27
CA GLY A 60 4.95 8.71 -16.44
C GLY A 60 5.76 9.05 -17.69
N LYS A 61 5.43 10.17 -18.37
CA LYS A 61 6.16 10.62 -19.56
C LYS A 61 7.45 11.32 -19.14
N GLY A 62 8.58 10.67 -19.42
CA GLY A 62 9.91 11.21 -19.14
C GLY A 62 10.24 12.46 -19.97
N SER A 63 10.97 13.39 -19.39
CA SER A 63 11.44 14.62 -20.05
C SER A 63 12.68 15.17 -19.34
N ILE A 64 13.82 15.07 -20.02
CA ILE A 64 15.10 15.66 -19.56
C ILE A 64 14.95 17.18 -19.42
N PHE A 65 14.26 17.84 -20.35
CA PHE A 65 14.10 19.30 -20.34
C PHE A 65 13.41 19.79 -19.07
N SER A 66 12.28 19.18 -18.71
CA SER A 66 11.49 19.53 -17.53
C SER A 66 12.02 18.92 -16.23
N GLY A 67 13.09 18.11 -16.28
CA GLY A 67 13.65 17.43 -15.12
C GLY A 67 12.86 16.21 -14.64
N ASN A 68 11.82 15.76 -15.37
CA ASN A 68 11.08 14.54 -15.05
C ASN A 68 11.85 13.32 -15.61
N ILE A 69 12.99 13.02 -15.01
CA ILE A 69 13.91 11.99 -15.49
C ILE A 69 13.48 10.63 -14.93
N ASN A 70 13.23 9.71 -15.84
CA ASN A 70 12.86 8.33 -15.56
C ASN A 70 13.72 7.38 -16.42
N PRO A 71 13.66 6.05 -16.20
CA PRO A 71 14.51 5.12 -16.93
C PRO A 71 14.38 5.26 -18.46
N GLU A 72 13.17 5.43 -19.00
CA GLU A 72 12.92 5.58 -20.44
C GLU A 72 13.40 6.91 -21.04
N SER A 73 13.67 7.92 -20.21
CA SER A 73 14.26 9.18 -20.67
C SER A 73 15.76 9.07 -20.99
N ILE A 74 16.42 7.99 -20.53
CA ILE A 74 17.82 7.69 -20.84
C ILE A 74 17.85 6.72 -22.02
N ASP A 75 18.39 7.20 -23.15
CA ASP A 75 18.41 6.44 -24.39
C ASP A 75 19.41 5.27 -24.37
N LYS A 76 19.41 4.49 -25.46
CA LYS A 76 20.25 3.30 -25.58
C LYS A 76 21.75 3.62 -25.58
N GLU A 77 22.16 4.73 -26.19
CA GLU A 77 23.58 5.13 -26.27
C GLU A 77 24.09 5.55 -24.89
N GLN A 78 23.29 6.33 -24.15
CA GLN A 78 23.59 6.71 -22.78
C GLN A 78 23.63 5.51 -21.84
N ARG A 79 22.70 4.55 -21.96
CA ARG A 79 22.73 3.29 -21.18
C ARG A 79 23.97 2.47 -21.48
N GLU A 80 24.37 2.38 -22.75
CA GLU A 80 25.62 1.71 -23.13
C GLU A 80 26.85 2.43 -22.56
N ALA A 81 26.87 3.76 -22.60
CA ALA A 81 27.93 4.56 -22.00
C ALA A 81 28.03 4.35 -20.48
N ILE A 82 26.90 4.35 -19.76
CA ILE A 82 26.82 4.03 -18.32
C ILE A 82 27.44 2.64 -18.05
N ARG A 83 27.02 1.63 -18.81
CA ARG A 83 27.53 0.26 -18.69
C ARG A 83 29.04 0.18 -18.94
N LEU A 84 29.52 0.79 -20.02
CA LEU A 84 30.93 0.75 -20.39
C LEU A 84 31.79 1.50 -19.37
N LEU A 85 31.34 2.66 -18.91
CA LEU A 85 32.01 3.43 -17.88
C LEU A 85 32.14 2.64 -16.58
N ALA A 86 31.05 2.03 -16.11
CA ALA A 86 31.07 1.17 -14.94
C ALA A 86 31.99 -0.05 -15.15
N LYS A 87 31.93 -0.71 -16.31
CA LYS A 87 32.78 -1.86 -16.63
C LYS A 87 34.27 -1.54 -16.65
N VAL A 88 34.67 -0.43 -17.28
CA VAL A 88 36.08 0.01 -17.36
C VAL A 88 36.61 0.34 -15.96
N ASN A 89 35.79 1.00 -15.15
CA ASN A 89 36.12 1.34 -13.77
C ASN A 89 35.76 0.22 -12.78
N LYS A 90 35.38 -0.96 -13.26
CA LYS A 90 35.02 -2.13 -12.43
C LYS A 90 34.05 -1.80 -11.28
N VAL A 91 33.11 -0.88 -11.53
CA VAL A 91 32.05 -0.48 -10.61
C VAL A 91 30.81 -1.33 -10.86
N GLU A 92 30.20 -1.82 -9.79
CA GLU A 92 28.92 -2.52 -9.87
C GLU A 92 27.77 -1.51 -9.85
N LEU A 93 26.73 -1.77 -10.63
CA LEU A 93 25.55 -0.93 -10.66
C LEU A 93 24.35 -1.69 -10.07
N SER A 94 23.45 -0.94 -9.44
CA SER A 94 22.06 -1.33 -9.12
C SER A 94 21.12 -0.21 -9.54
N THR A 95 19.82 -0.41 -9.39
CA THR A 95 18.82 0.56 -9.83
C THR A 95 17.77 0.76 -8.76
N HIS A 96 17.50 2.01 -8.42
CA HIS A 96 16.33 2.38 -7.63
C HIS A 96 15.22 2.79 -8.58
N ALA A 97 14.07 2.11 -8.54
CA ALA A 97 12.89 2.52 -9.29
C ALA A 97 12.39 3.89 -8.80
N THR A 98 11.48 4.53 -9.55
CA THR A 98 11.08 5.89 -9.18
C THR A 98 10.42 5.96 -7.80
N VAL A 99 10.92 6.85 -6.94
CA VAL A 99 10.37 7.08 -5.59
C VAL A 99 8.97 7.68 -5.62
N ALA A 100 8.56 8.23 -6.78
CA ALA A 100 7.21 8.74 -7.01
C ALA A 100 6.16 7.64 -7.22
N THR A 101 6.57 6.36 -7.27
CA THR A 101 5.63 5.24 -7.42
C THR A 101 4.82 5.05 -6.14
N GLY A 102 3.50 4.93 -6.27
CA GLY A 102 2.63 4.57 -5.15
C GLY A 102 2.72 3.09 -4.78
N GLY A 103 1.94 2.66 -3.80
CA GLY A 103 1.83 1.25 -3.41
C GLY A 103 1.40 0.34 -4.56
N PHE A 104 1.83 -0.92 -4.52
CA PHE A 104 1.55 -1.94 -5.53
C PHE A 104 0.13 -2.52 -5.45
N ALA A 105 -0.64 -2.18 -4.41
CA ALA A 105 -2.06 -2.49 -4.30
C ALA A 105 -2.93 -1.68 -5.29
N GLY A 106 -2.45 -0.53 -5.80
CA GLY A 106 -3.21 0.35 -6.69
C GLY A 106 -4.16 1.30 -5.97
N LEU A 107 -3.83 1.72 -4.75
CA LEU A 107 -4.63 2.68 -3.99
C LEU A 107 -4.58 4.08 -4.63
N SER A 108 -5.75 4.65 -4.91
CA SER A 108 -5.96 6.02 -5.37
C SER A 108 -6.96 6.76 -4.48
N ASN A 109 -7.25 8.03 -4.79
CA ASN A 109 -8.21 8.83 -4.03
C ASN A 109 -9.65 8.27 -4.08
N ARG A 110 -9.96 7.36 -5.01
CA ARG A 110 -11.29 6.74 -5.17
C ARG A 110 -11.36 5.29 -4.67
N GLY A 111 -10.31 4.82 -3.99
CA GLY A 111 -10.17 3.40 -3.61
C GLY A 111 -9.12 2.71 -4.46
N PHE A 112 -9.20 1.39 -4.59
CA PHE A 112 -8.25 0.59 -5.35
C PHE A 112 -8.70 0.44 -6.79
N ASP A 113 -7.80 0.72 -7.74
CA ASP A 113 -8.08 0.53 -9.16
C ASP A 113 -6.89 -0.08 -9.90
N ASP A 114 -7.19 -0.96 -10.87
CA ASP A 114 -6.17 -1.66 -11.64
C ASP A 114 -5.41 -0.72 -12.59
N GLY A 115 -5.96 0.45 -12.93
CA GLY A 115 -5.28 1.45 -13.77
C GLY A 115 -4.05 2.04 -13.07
N THR A 116 -4.23 2.55 -11.86
CA THR A 116 -3.16 3.02 -10.96
C THR A 116 -2.14 1.92 -10.72
N ARG A 117 -2.63 0.69 -10.45
CA ARG A 117 -1.79 -0.47 -10.24
C ARG A 117 -0.89 -0.78 -11.44
N ILE A 118 -1.45 -0.82 -12.65
CA ILE A 118 -0.71 -1.08 -13.89
C ILE A 118 0.30 0.04 -14.16
N ALA A 119 -0.06 1.29 -13.91
CA ALA A 119 0.86 2.42 -14.05
C ALA A 119 2.10 2.24 -13.15
N ASN A 120 1.89 1.91 -11.87
CA ASN A 120 2.98 1.63 -10.93
C ASN A 120 3.84 0.45 -11.40
N LEU A 121 3.23 -0.65 -11.84
CA LEU A 121 3.96 -1.80 -12.38
C LEU A 121 4.82 -1.44 -13.60
N ASN A 122 4.32 -0.57 -14.48
CA ASN A 122 5.08 -0.16 -15.66
C ASN A 122 6.32 0.65 -15.29
N GLU A 123 6.28 1.49 -14.25
CA GLU A 123 7.48 2.19 -13.78
C GLU A 123 8.56 1.21 -13.27
N ILE A 124 8.14 0.14 -12.57
CA ILE A 124 9.08 -0.91 -12.14
C ILE A 124 9.65 -1.66 -13.35
N LYS A 125 8.83 -2.01 -14.34
CA LYS A 125 9.30 -2.68 -15.57
C LYS A 125 10.34 -1.86 -16.33
N ARG A 126 10.17 -0.54 -16.39
CA ARG A 126 11.14 0.38 -16.98
C ARG A 126 12.47 0.37 -16.24
N ALA A 127 12.42 0.34 -14.91
CA ALA A 127 13.61 0.22 -14.07
C ALA A 127 14.30 -1.14 -14.26
N ILE A 128 13.54 -2.24 -14.36
CA ILE A 128 14.05 -3.59 -14.67
C ILE A 128 14.81 -3.59 -16.01
N GLU A 129 14.24 -3.00 -17.05
CA GLU A 129 14.92 -2.92 -18.35
C GLU A 129 16.18 -2.07 -18.31
N PHE A 130 16.15 -0.94 -17.59
CA PHE A 130 17.32 -0.10 -17.38
C PHE A 130 18.43 -0.83 -16.63
N ALA A 131 18.10 -1.53 -15.53
CA ALA A 131 19.05 -2.35 -14.80
C ALA A 131 19.63 -3.46 -15.67
N ALA A 132 18.82 -4.10 -16.51
CA ALA A 132 19.28 -5.12 -17.43
C ALA A 132 20.25 -4.57 -18.49
N ASP A 133 20.01 -3.36 -19.00
CA ASP A 133 20.87 -2.72 -20.00
C ASP A 133 22.18 -2.19 -19.41
N THR A 134 22.11 -1.61 -18.21
CA THR A 134 23.24 -0.88 -17.60
C THR A 134 24.04 -1.75 -16.63
N ALA A 135 23.37 -2.34 -15.65
CA ALA A 135 23.95 -3.16 -14.59
C ALA A 135 24.16 -4.64 -14.99
N GLN A 136 23.48 -5.09 -16.05
CA GLN A 136 23.47 -6.48 -16.51
C GLN A 136 22.99 -7.49 -15.42
N GLY A 137 22.06 -7.04 -14.58
CA GLY A 137 21.53 -7.76 -13.42
C GLY A 137 21.75 -6.98 -12.12
N GLY A 138 21.25 -7.50 -11.00
CA GLY A 138 21.29 -6.84 -9.70
C GLY A 138 19.92 -6.44 -9.18
N ALA A 139 19.93 -5.71 -8.07
CA ALA A 139 18.74 -5.23 -7.38
C ALA A 139 18.05 -4.12 -8.19
N VAL A 140 16.72 -4.21 -8.23
CA VAL A 140 15.81 -3.13 -8.60
C VAL A 140 15.00 -2.77 -7.35
N THR A 141 15.49 -1.80 -6.57
CA THR A 141 14.85 -1.35 -5.34
C THR A 141 13.56 -0.59 -5.65
N MET A 142 12.52 -0.82 -4.86
CA MET A 142 11.24 -0.12 -5.00
C MET A 142 10.53 0.02 -3.66
N HIS A 143 9.94 1.18 -3.37
CA HIS A 143 9.29 1.40 -2.07
C HIS A 143 7.99 0.60 -1.93
N ALA A 144 7.86 -0.14 -0.83
CA ALA A 144 6.65 -0.77 -0.35
C ALA A 144 5.90 0.19 0.59
N GLN A 145 4.82 0.78 0.09
CA GLN A 145 4.00 1.75 0.82
C GLN A 145 2.52 1.54 0.49
N GLU A 146 2.01 0.36 0.80
CA GLU A 146 0.80 -0.19 0.16
C GLU A 146 -0.47 0.58 0.50
N PHE A 147 -0.70 0.85 1.79
CA PHE A 147 -1.87 1.55 2.28
C PHE A 147 -1.62 2.09 3.70
N PRO A 148 -2.31 3.16 4.11
CA PRO A 148 -2.21 3.67 5.48
C PRO A 148 -2.89 2.71 6.46
N ARG A 149 -2.29 2.52 7.63
CA ARG A 149 -2.86 1.73 8.72
C ARG A 149 -2.46 2.24 10.10
N PRO A 150 -3.30 1.98 11.13
CA PRO A 150 -2.90 2.23 12.52
C PRO A 150 -1.66 1.43 12.94
N LEU A 151 -0.90 1.93 13.92
CA LEU A 151 0.33 1.31 14.44
C LEU A 151 0.07 0.36 15.61
N PHE A 152 -1.00 0.58 16.39
CA PHE A 152 -1.30 -0.23 17.58
C PHE A 152 -1.54 -1.72 17.28
N ASN A 153 -1.89 -2.06 16.03
CA ASN A 153 -2.31 -3.38 15.57
C ASN A 153 -1.20 -4.18 14.88
N ILE A 154 0.05 -3.74 14.95
CA ILE A 154 1.15 -4.43 14.28
C ILE A 154 1.41 -5.75 15.00
N GLU A 155 1.10 -6.85 14.30
CA GLU A 155 1.32 -8.22 14.77
C GLU A 155 2.84 -8.51 14.83
N GLY A 156 3.44 -8.21 15.97
CA GLY A 156 4.73 -8.76 16.38
C GLY A 156 4.48 -9.74 17.52
N LYS A 157 4.36 -11.04 17.22
CA LYS A 157 4.42 -12.07 18.26
C LYS A 157 5.70 -11.87 19.08
N ASP A 158 5.55 -11.82 20.40
CA ASP A 158 6.63 -12.02 21.39
C ASP A 158 7.69 -10.90 21.59
N SER A 159 7.57 -9.71 21.00
CA SER A 159 8.60 -8.67 21.20
C SER A 159 8.42 -7.82 22.47
N GLY A 160 7.23 -7.78 23.06
CA GLY A 160 6.94 -6.95 24.24
C GLY A 160 7.10 -5.44 24.00
N VAL A 161 7.14 -5.00 22.74
CA VAL A 161 7.19 -3.59 22.35
C VAL A 161 5.81 -3.11 21.91
N LYS A 162 5.51 -1.84 22.16
CA LYS A 162 4.26 -1.21 21.76
C LYS A 162 4.58 0.01 20.91
N PHE A 163 3.88 0.15 19.78
CA PHE A 163 3.93 1.32 18.93
C PHE A 163 2.57 2.03 18.94
N LEU A 164 2.58 3.35 19.07
CA LEU A 164 1.37 4.17 18.97
C LEU A 164 1.69 5.47 18.23
N ALA A 165 0.80 5.87 17.32
CA ALA A 165 0.84 7.18 16.68
C ALA A 165 0.45 8.30 17.65
N HIS A 166 -0.53 8.03 18.53
CA HIS A 166 -0.97 8.90 19.61
C HIS A 166 -1.57 8.06 20.76
N PRO A 167 -1.69 8.59 21.99
CA PRO A 167 -2.08 7.79 23.16
C PRO A 167 -3.41 7.03 23.03
N SER A 168 -4.41 7.60 22.33
CA SER A 168 -5.74 7.01 22.14
C SER A 168 -5.90 6.20 20.83
N GLU A 169 -4.82 5.93 20.09
CA GLU A 169 -4.90 5.31 18.77
C GLU A 169 -5.67 3.98 18.78
N SER A 170 -5.47 3.13 19.79
CA SER A 170 -6.15 1.84 19.90
C SER A 170 -7.67 1.93 20.11
N GLU A 171 -8.15 3.07 20.58
CA GLU A 171 -9.56 3.36 20.86
C GLU A 171 -10.22 4.08 19.68
N ASP A 172 -9.49 5.00 19.03
CA ASP A 172 -10.00 5.83 17.94
C ASP A 172 -9.70 5.27 16.54
N ALA A 173 -9.02 4.13 16.47
CA ALA A 173 -8.57 3.51 15.23
C ALA A 173 -9.68 3.37 14.19
N VAL A 174 -9.33 3.74 12.96
CA VAL A 174 -10.17 3.56 11.79
C VAL A 174 -9.77 2.28 11.07
N LEU A 175 -10.73 1.37 10.91
CA LEU A 175 -10.59 0.09 10.23
C LEU A 175 -11.42 0.13 8.93
N PRO A 176 -10.80 0.46 7.79
CA PRO A 176 -11.50 0.56 6.52
C PRO A 176 -11.83 -0.81 5.91
N LEU A 177 -12.98 -0.85 5.23
CA LEU A 177 -13.47 -2.00 4.47
C LEU A 177 -13.55 -1.66 2.99
N VAL A 178 -13.39 -2.68 2.16
CA VAL A 178 -13.39 -2.57 0.70
C VAL A 178 -14.39 -3.55 0.10
N ASP A 179 -15.15 -3.12 -0.90
CA ASP A 179 -15.89 -4.04 -1.77
C ASP A 179 -14.91 -4.69 -2.74
N ALA A 180 -14.66 -5.99 -2.58
CA ALA A 180 -13.67 -6.71 -3.37
C ALA A 180 -13.98 -6.76 -4.87
N ARG A 181 -15.21 -6.46 -5.30
CA ARG A 181 -15.60 -6.44 -6.72
C ARG A 181 -15.17 -5.17 -7.42
N THR A 182 -15.28 -4.04 -6.73
CA THR A 182 -15.07 -2.71 -7.30
C THR A 182 -13.75 -2.08 -6.86
N GLY A 183 -13.19 -2.52 -5.73
CA GLY A 183 -12.04 -1.88 -5.08
C GLY A 183 -12.41 -0.60 -4.31
N GLU A 184 -13.70 -0.25 -4.25
CA GLU A 184 -14.17 0.94 -3.54
C GLU A 184 -14.08 0.76 -2.03
N ILE A 185 -13.61 1.81 -1.34
CA ILE A 185 -13.62 1.87 0.12
C ILE A 185 -15.02 2.28 0.57
N ILE A 186 -15.77 1.35 1.15
CA ILE A 186 -17.20 1.52 1.40
C ILE A 186 -17.52 2.07 2.79
N GLN A 187 -16.71 1.74 3.79
CA GLN A 187 -16.91 2.25 5.15
C GLN A 187 -15.63 2.20 5.96
N SER A 188 -15.45 3.23 6.77
CA SER A 188 -14.40 3.35 7.78
C SER A 188 -15.01 3.12 9.15
N VAL A 189 -14.74 1.97 9.76
CA VAL A 189 -15.26 1.62 11.10
C VAL A 189 -14.35 2.23 12.16
N ARG A 190 -14.89 3.05 13.06
CA ARG A 190 -14.12 3.56 14.21
C ARG A 190 -14.43 2.74 15.44
N LYS A 191 -13.41 2.29 16.17
CA LYS A 191 -13.60 1.44 17.35
C LYS A 191 -14.35 2.13 18.49
N ASN A 192 -14.29 3.46 18.57
CA ASN A 192 -15.02 4.23 19.58
C ASN A 192 -16.51 4.48 19.25
N LEU A 193 -16.98 4.12 18.05
CA LEU A 193 -18.38 4.28 17.67
C LEU A 193 -19.24 3.17 18.28
N LYS A 194 -20.30 3.59 18.94
CA LYS A 194 -21.34 2.71 19.49
C LYS A 194 -22.47 2.53 18.50
N ILE A 195 -23.04 1.33 18.42
CA ILE A 195 -24.21 1.03 17.58
C ILE A 195 -25.39 0.63 18.44
N GLN A 196 -26.60 0.99 18.01
CA GLN A 196 -27.83 0.58 18.65
C GLN A 196 -28.32 -0.72 18.01
N MET A 197 -28.42 -1.77 18.82
CA MET A 197 -28.88 -3.09 18.38
C MET A 197 -30.24 -3.41 19.00
N PRO A 198 -31.19 -3.98 18.24
CA PRO A 198 -32.48 -4.38 18.79
C PRO A 198 -32.31 -5.56 19.77
N VAL A 199 -33.05 -5.50 20.89
CA VAL A 199 -33.18 -6.62 21.83
C VAL A 199 -34.31 -7.52 21.36
N TYR A 200 -34.05 -8.82 21.21
CA TYR A 200 -35.06 -9.79 20.77
C TYR A 200 -35.68 -10.55 21.95
N GLU A 201 -36.94 -10.95 21.80
CA GLU A 201 -37.59 -11.88 22.72
C GLU A 201 -36.92 -13.25 22.65
N THR A 202 -36.82 -13.94 23.78
CA THR A 202 -36.15 -15.24 23.90
C THR A 202 -37.10 -16.30 24.47
N ASP A 203 -36.91 -17.56 24.07
CA ASP A 203 -37.60 -18.71 24.64
C ASP A 203 -37.05 -19.08 26.02
N ALA A 204 -37.61 -20.14 26.64
CA ALA A 204 -37.21 -20.60 27.96
C ALA A 204 -35.73 -21.07 28.03
N ASP A 205 -35.13 -21.40 26.89
CA ASP A 205 -33.72 -21.81 26.76
C ASP A 205 -32.81 -20.62 26.39
N GLY A 206 -33.35 -19.40 26.32
CA GLY A 206 -32.61 -18.18 25.99
C GLY A 206 -32.35 -17.99 24.50
N LYS A 207 -33.00 -18.74 23.61
CA LYS A 207 -32.84 -18.58 22.16
C LYS A 207 -33.84 -17.56 21.60
N PRO A 208 -33.43 -16.70 20.63
CA PRO A 208 -34.34 -15.72 20.04
C PRO A 208 -35.59 -16.36 19.40
N ILE A 209 -36.76 -15.84 19.72
CA ILE A 209 -38.03 -16.29 19.14
C ILE A 209 -38.12 -15.79 17.70
N VAL A 210 -38.47 -16.69 16.77
CA VAL A 210 -38.65 -16.40 15.35
C VAL A 210 -40.15 -16.32 15.02
N ASN A 211 -40.57 -15.28 14.31
CA ASN A 211 -41.96 -15.14 13.85
C ASN A 211 -42.25 -16.02 12.62
N LYS A 212 -43.52 -16.07 12.19
CA LYS A 212 -43.97 -16.84 11.03
C LYS A 212 -43.30 -16.47 9.69
N PHE A 213 -42.54 -15.38 9.65
CA PHE A 213 -41.81 -14.90 8.48
C PHE A 213 -40.30 -15.16 8.58
N GLY A 214 -39.84 -15.91 9.60
CA GLY A 214 -38.41 -16.20 9.78
C GLY A 214 -37.61 -15.08 10.44
N ASN A 215 -38.26 -14.02 10.95
CA ASN A 215 -37.59 -12.88 11.58
C ASN A 215 -37.64 -12.98 13.12
N TYR A 216 -36.56 -12.58 13.79
CA TYR A 216 -36.57 -12.48 15.26
C TYR A 216 -37.58 -11.46 15.75
N VAL A 217 -38.31 -11.80 16.82
CA VAL A 217 -39.33 -10.94 17.43
C VAL A 217 -38.63 -9.90 18.31
N PRO A 218 -38.71 -8.59 17.98
CA PRO A 218 -38.11 -7.57 18.81
C PRO A 218 -38.93 -7.35 20.08
N LYS A 219 -38.22 -7.06 21.18
CA LYS A 219 -38.83 -6.67 22.45
C LYS A 219 -39.35 -5.23 22.36
N ILE A 220 -40.52 -4.98 22.93
CA ILE A 220 -41.14 -3.66 22.97
C ILE A 220 -41.11 -3.14 24.41
N GLU A 221 -40.78 -1.88 24.59
CA GLU A 221 -40.84 -1.19 25.88
C GLU A 221 -41.81 0.00 25.83
N GLU A 222 -42.39 0.30 26.99
CA GLU A 222 -43.30 1.42 27.19
C GLU A 222 -42.50 2.63 27.71
N VAL A 223 -42.47 3.71 26.94
CA VAL A 223 -41.80 4.98 27.30
C VAL A 223 -42.86 6.02 27.57
N LYS A 224 -42.77 6.67 28.74
CA LYS A 224 -43.67 7.75 29.15
C LYS A 224 -42.98 9.09 29.01
N ASP A 225 -43.57 9.97 28.22
CA ASP A 225 -43.10 11.34 28.05
C ASP A 225 -43.47 12.23 29.23
N LYS A 226 -42.85 13.41 29.30
CA LYS A 226 -43.05 14.39 30.38
C LYS A 226 -44.49 14.92 30.47
N ASP A 227 -45.24 14.84 29.38
CA ASP A 227 -46.66 15.23 29.30
C ASP A 227 -47.62 14.09 29.66
N GLY A 228 -47.10 12.90 29.98
CA GLY A 228 -47.88 11.71 30.34
C GLY A 228 -48.31 10.85 29.15
N SER A 229 -47.94 11.20 27.92
CA SER A 229 -48.17 10.35 26.75
C SER A 229 -47.31 9.08 26.80
N VAL A 230 -47.87 7.98 26.32
CA VAL A 230 -47.28 6.63 26.36
C VAL A 230 -46.93 6.22 24.94
N HIS A 231 -45.67 5.88 24.73
CA HIS A 231 -45.14 5.38 23.47
C HIS A 231 -44.64 3.94 23.62
N HIS A 232 -44.92 3.10 22.62
CA HIS A 232 -44.36 1.76 22.52
C HIS A 232 -43.19 1.80 21.55
N LEU A 233 -41.97 1.62 22.06
CA LEU A 233 -40.75 1.65 21.26
C LEU A 233 -40.09 0.27 21.23
N PHE A 234 -39.38 -0.03 20.14
CA PHE A 234 -38.51 -1.20 20.11
C PHE A 234 -37.37 -0.99 21.09
N LYS A 235 -37.21 -1.95 22.01
CA LYS A 235 -36.11 -1.91 22.96
C LYS A 235 -34.80 -2.14 22.22
N THR A 236 -33.88 -1.20 22.35
CA THR A 236 -32.51 -1.33 21.84
C THR A 236 -31.52 -1.42 22.99
N GLU A 237 -30.35 -1.95 22.69
CA GLU A 237 -29.19 -1.86 23.56
C GLU A 237 -28.00 -1.29 22.79
N GLU A 238 -27.18 -0.53 23.50
CA GLU A 238 -25.95 0.01 22.95
C GLU A 238 -24.87 -1.07 22.94
N TRP A 239 -24.23 -1.24 21.79
CA TRP A 239 -23.07 -2.10 21.60
C TRP A 239 -21.83 -1.25 21.38
N ASP A 240 -20.81 -1.52 22.19
CA ASP A 240 -19.46 -1.04 22.01
C ASP A 240 -18.63 -2.07 21.23
N TRP A 241 -17.37 -1.73 20.97
CA TRP A 241 -16.44 -2.60 20.23
C TRP A 241 -16.27 -3.99 20.87
N LYS A 242 -16.32 -4.07 22.20
CA LYS A 242 -16.16 -5.35 22.91
C LYS A 242 -17.32 -6.29 22.60
N LYS A 243 -18.56 -5.80 22.60
CA LYS A 243 -19.72 -6.62 22.18
C LYS A 243 -19.61 -7.07 20.72
N ILE A 244 -19.03 -6.25 19.85
CA ILE A 244 -18.79 -6.62 18.44
C ILE A 244 -17.74 -7.74 18.35
N GLU A 245 -16.66 -7.68 19.15
CA GLU A 245 -15.66 -8.76 19.23
C GLU A 245 -16.27 -10.07 19.76
N GLU A 246 -17.13 -10.00 20.79
CA GLU A 246 -17.86 -11.16 21.31
C GLU A 246 -18.80 -11.77 20.26
N GLU A 247 -19.57 -10.95 19.54
CA GLU A 247 -20.42 -11.40 18.44
C GLU A 247 -19.61 -11.99 17.29
N THR A 248 -18.45 -11.40 16.99
CA THR A 248 -17.52 -11.92 15.98
C THR A 248 -17.03 -13.31 16.34
N ALA A 249 -16.60 -13.50 17.58
CA ALA A 249 -16.19 -14.81 18.10
C ALA A 249 -17.35 -15.82 18.01
N ARG A 250 -18.57 -15.41 18.37
CA ARG A 250 -19.78 -16.24 18.27
C ARG A 250 -20.06 -16.68 16.84
N ARG A 251 -20.00 -15.77 15.87
CA ARG A 251 -20.21 -16.08 14.44
C ARG A 251 -19.10 -17.01 13.92
N ASN A 252 -17.85 -16.73 14.28
CA ASN A 252 -16.69 -17.50 13.86
C ASN A 252 -16.60 -18.91 14.46
N ALA A 253 -17.29 -19.19 15.57
CA ALA A 253 -17.26 -20.50 16.23
C ALA A 253 -17.71 -21.66 15.32
N SER A 254 -18.50 -21.39 14.28
CA SER A 254 -18.99 -22.36 13.31
C SER A 254 -18.29 -22.31 11.94
N LEU A 255 -17.36 -21.37 11.76
CA LEU A 255 -16.69 -21.11 10.48
C LEU A 255 -15.29 -21.75 10.45
N ALA A 256 -14.91 -22.24 9.26
CA ALA A 256 -13.53 -22.65 9.00
C ALA A 256 -12.59 -21.44 9.14
N LYS A 257 -11.33 -21.69 9.54
CA LYS A 257 -10.35 -20.63 9.88
C LYS A 257 -10.13 -19.62 8.75
N ASP A 258 -10.14 -20.08 7.50
CA ASP A 258 -10.00 -19.27 6.28
C ASP A 258 -11.25 -18.43 5.94
N LYS A 259 -12.37 -18.69 6.63
CA LYS A 259 -13.66 -17.99 6.45
C LYS A 259 -14.05 -17.16 7.67
N GLN A 260 -13.20 -17.08 8.68
CA GLN A 260 -13.49 -16.30 9.88
C GLN A 260 -13.51 -14.81 9.53
N LEU A 261 -14.51 -14.11 10.07
CA LEU A 261 -14.72 -12.69 9.90
C LEU A 261 -13.90 -11.91 10.93
N LYS A 262 -13.42 -10.71 10.55
CA LYS A 262 -12.84 -9.76 11.50
C LYS A 262 -13.93 -8.88 12.14
N PRO A 263 -13.68 -8.31 13.34
CA PRO A 263 -14.68 -7.48 14.02
C PRO A 263 -15.22 -6.31 13.20
N GLU A 264 -14.37 -5.66 12.40
CA GLU A 264 -14.78 -4.58 11.49
C GLU A 264 -15.75 -5.07 10.41
N GLN A 265 -15.60 -6.30 9.90
CA GLN A 265 -16.55 -6.87 8.94
C GLN A 265 -17.89 -7.15 9.61
N VAL A 266 -17.86 -7.73 10.83
CA VAL A 266 -19.08 -8.01 11.58
C VAL A 266 -19.83 -6.72 11.92
N TYR A 267 -19.13 -5.66 12.33
CA TYR A 267 -19.72 -4.34 12.53
C TYR A 267 -20.53 -3.88 11.31
N HIS A 268 -19.92 -3.92 10.12
CA HIS A 268 -20.59 -3.49 8.90
C HIS A 268 -21.75 -4.42 8.54
N VAL A 269 -21.56 -5.73 8.66
CA VAL A 269 -22.59 -6.73 8.41
C VAL A 269 -23.81 -6.49 9.30
N LEU A 270 -23.65 -6.16 10.59
CA LEU A 270 -24.76 -5.84 11.48
C LEU A 270 -25.57 -4.63 11.00
N GLN A 271 -24.90 -3.56 10.55
CA GLN A 271 -25.56 -2.36 10.01
C GLN A 271 -26.25 -2.65 8.66
N ALA A 272 -25.60 -3.42 7.80
CA ALA A 272 -26.13 -3.82 6.50
C ALA A 272 -27.33 -4.77 6.65
N GLU A 273 -27.29 -5.72 7.58
CA GLU A 273 -28.39 -6.64 7.90
C GLU A 273 -29.65 -5.88 8.31
N ALA A 274 -29.53 -4.80 9.08
CA ALA A 274 -30.67 -3.96 9.44
C ALA A 274 -31.29 -3.28 8.20
N SER A 275 -30.46 -2.70 7.34
CA SER A 275 -30.90 -2.06 6.09
C SER A 275 -31.54 -3.07 5.13
N LEU A 276 -30.96 -4.26 5.03
CA LEU A 276 -31.46 -5.37 4.21
C LEU A 276 -32.82 -5.85 4.69
N LYS A 277 -33.02 -5.99 6.00
CA LYS A 277 -34.32 -6.38 6.58
C LYS A 277 -35.40 -5.34 6.30
N THR A 278 -35.09 -4.06 6.45
CA THR A 278 -36.01 -2.97 6.07
C THR A 278 -36.37 -3.05 4.60
N ALA A 279 -35.37 -3.22 3.72
CA ALA A 279 -35.59 -3.29 2.29
C ALA A 279 -36.48 -4.49 1.90
N LYS A 280 -36.28 -5.66 2.52
CA LYS A 280 -37.13 -6.85 2.35
C LYS A 280 -38.55 -6.64 2.88
N GLY A 281 -38.71 -5.92 4.00
CA GLY A 281 -40.02 -5.53 4.53
C GLY A 281 -40.79 -4.64 3.54
N GLU A 282 -40.13 -3.64 2.99
CA GLU A 282 -40.70 -2.77 1.94
C GLU A 282 -41.10 -3.55 0.69
N GLU A 283 -40.29 -4.53 0.27
CA GLU A 283 -40.63 -5.42 -0.86
C GLU A 283 -41.92 -6.21 -0.58
N ILE A 284 -42.08 -6.76 0.63
CA ILE A 284 -43.29 -7.51 1.01
C ILE A 284 -44.53 -6.61 0.97
N GLU A 285 -44.44 -5.37 1.47
CA GLU A 285 -45.57 -4.44 1.41
C GLU A 285 -45.91 -4.05 -0.03
N LEU A 286 -44.91 -3.80 -0.89
CA LEU A 286 -45.14 -3.56 -2.32
C LEU A 286 -45.82 -4.74 -3.00
N MET A 287 -45.47 -5.98 -2.64
CA MET A 287 -46.12 -7.18 -3.18
C MET A 287 -47.57 -7.30 -2.73
N LYS A 288 -47.89 -6.98 -1.47
CA LYS A 288 -49.28 -6.93 -0.99
C LYS A 288 -50.09 -5.88 -1.72
N ASP A 289 -49.52 -4.69 -1.92
CA ASP A 289 -50.16 -3.61 -2.67
C ASP A 289 -50.39 -4.03 -4.12
N TYR A 290 -49.42 -4.70 -4.74
CA TYR A 290 -49.54 -5.24 -6.09
C TYR A 290 -50.71 -6.21 -6.21
N ASP A 291 -50.78 -7.21 -5.32
CA ASP A 291 -51.84 -8.22 -5.32
C ASP A 291 -53.23 -7.57 -5.10
N LEU A 292 -53.31 -6.61 -4.17
CA LEU A 292 -54.53 -5.86 -3.90
C LEU A 292 -54.97 -5.01 -5.10
N MET A 293 -54.05 -4.31 -5.76
CA MET A 293 -54.37 -3.51 -6.95
C MET A 293 -54.74 -4.38 -8.13
N LYS A 294 -54.13 -5.57 -8.25
CA LYS A 294 -54.45 -6.55 -9.28
C LYS A 294 -55.86 -7.09 -9.09
N GLU A 295 -56.22 -7.49 -7.87
CA GLU A 295 -57.58 -7.92 -7.54
C GLU A 295 -58.62 -6.84 -7.87
N ARG A 296 -58.36 -5.57 -7.47
CA ARG A 296 -59.24 -4.43 -7.80
C ARG A 296 -59.42 -4.26 -9.29
N ARG A 297 -58.32 -4.37 -10.05
CA ARG A 297 -58.32 -4.22 -11.50
C ARG A 297 -59.11 -5.33 -12.17
N GLU A 298 -58.97 -6.58 -11.71
CA GLU A 298 -59.76 -7.72 -12.19
C GLU A 298 -61.26 -7.49 -11.97
N ARG A 299 -61.68 -7.05 -10.77
CA ARG A 299 -63.09 -6.69 -10.50
C ARG A 299 -63.61 -5.57 -11.39
N VAL A 300 -62.80 -4.53 -11.66
CA VAL A 300 -63.18 -3.44 -12.57
C VAL A 300 -63.34 -3.94 -14.01
N VAL A 301 -62.47 -4.86 -14.45
CA VAL A 301 -62.58 -5.48 -15.80
C VAL A 301 -63.86 -6.30 -15.90
N GLU A 302 -64.17 -7.13 -14.91
CA GLU A 302 -65.42 -7.91 -14.87
C GLU A 302 -66.66 -7.00 -14.88
N ALA A 303 -66.65 -5.93 -14.06
CA ALA A 303 -67.74 -4.94 -14.06
C ALA A 303 -67.87 -4.23 -15.42
N LEU A 304 -66.75 -3.90 -16.07
CA LEU A 304 -66.75 -3.25 -17.38
C LEU A 304 -67.39 -4.13 -18.45
N GLU A 305 -67.14 -5.44 -18.43
CA GLU A 305 -67.80 -6.40 -19.33
C GLU A 305 -69.31 -6.48 -19.08
N LYS A 306 -69.74 -6.57 -17.80
CA LYS A 306 -71.16 -6.59 -17.43
C LYS A 306 -71.87 -5.31 -17.87
N TRP A 307 -71.32 -4.15 -17.53
CA TRP A 307 -71.94 -2.85 -17.82
C TRP A 307 -71.93 -2.51 -19.30
N LYS A 308 -70.97 -3.02 -20.08
CA LYS A 308 -71.00 -2.90 -21.54
C LYS A 308 -72.24 -3.56 -22.14
N ALA A 309 -72.60 -4.77 -21.67
CA ALA A 309 -73.81 -5.45 -22.11
C ALA A 309 -75.09 -4.71 -21.69
N VAL A 310 -75.12 -4.16 -20.46
CA VAL A 310 -76.26 -3.37 -19.94
C VAL A 310 -76.46 -2.08 -20.73
N GLU A 311 -75.38 -1.34 -20.97
CA GLU A 311 -75.43 -0.13 -21.77
C GLU A 311 -75.91 -0.46 -23.18
N ASP A 312 -75.32 -1.45 -23.85
CA ASP A 312 -75.71 -1.82 -25.23
C ASP A 312 -77.19 -2.21 -25.34
N ALA A 313 -77.74 -2.89 -24.32
CA ALA A 313 -79.17 -3.20 -24.24
C ALA A 313 -80.07 -1.98 -23.98
N ALA A 314 -79.55 -0.91 -23.35
CA ALA A 314 -80.33 0.28 -23.00
C ALA A 314 -80.63 1.23 -24.18
N GLY A 315 -79.95 1.08 -25.31
CA GLY A 315 -80.24 1.84 -26.54
C GLY A 315 -80.27 3.37 -26.34
N SER A 316 -81.40 4.01 -26.63
CA SER A 316 -81.59 5.47 -26.48
C SER A 316 -81.72 5.95 -25.01
N ASN A 317 -81.86 5.04 -24.04
CA ASN A 317 -82.04 5.37 -22.62
C ASN A 317 -80.73 5.34 -21.81
N LYS A 318 -79.57 5.15 -22.45
CA LYS A 318 -78.24 5.06 -21.81
C LYS A 318 -77.95 6.20 -20.82
N GLU A 319 -78.44 7.41 -21.09
CA GLU A 319 -78.21 8.58 -20.23
C GLU A 319 -78.74 8.42 -18.80
N ARG A 320 -79.82 7.65 -18.58
CA ARG A 320 -80.35 7.40 -17.23
C ARG A 320 -79.40 6.55 -16.38
N LEU A 321 -78.56 5.74 -17.01
CA LEU A 321 -77.60 4.88 -16.33
C LEU A 321 -76.49 5.66 -15.61
N LYS A 322 -76.30 6.96 -15.91
CA LYS A 322 -75.33 7.82 -15.22
C LYS A 322 -75.67 7.99 -13.73
N ASP A 323 -76.97 8.12 -13.43
CA ASP A 323 -77.49 8.34 -12.09
C ASP A 323 -77.78 7.02 -11.34
N ASP A 324 -78.13 5.98 -12.09
CA ASP A 324 -78.47 4.65 -11.55
C ASP A 324 -77.24 3.76 -11.29
N PHE A 325 -76.06 4.15 -11.77
CA PHE A 325 -74.82 3.40 -11.56
C PHE A 325 -74.41 3.41 -10.08
N ARG A 326 -74.79 2.33 -9.39
CA ARG A 326 -74.35 1.96 -8.05
C ARG A 326 -73.82 0.55 -8.15
N ASP A 327 -72.51 0.39 -8.14
CA ASP A 327 -71.91 -0.93 -8.24
C ASP A 327 -71.48 -1.39 -6.85
N ASP A 328 -72.36 -2.15 -6.20
CA ASP A 328 -72.14 -2.73 -4.88
C ASP A 328 -71.09 -3.86 -4.91
N GLU A 329 -70.69 -4.32 -6.10
CA GLU A 329 -69.69 -5.39 -6.29
C GLU A 329 -68.25 -4.83 -6.32
N LEU A 330 -68.08 -3.53 -6.55
CA LEU A 330 -66.77 -2.89 -6.53
C LEU A 330 -66.26 -2.66 -5.09
N PRO A 331 -64.94 -2.73 -4.87
CA PRO A 331 -64.36 -2.38 -3.57
C PRO A 331 -64.79 -0.99 -3.13
N ARG A 332 -65.33 -0.87 -1.90
CA ARG A 332 -65.93 0.38 -1.39
C ARG A 332 -64.96 1.56 -1.34
N ASP A 333 -63.68 1.28 -1.30
CA ASP A 333 -62.61 2.28 -1.27
C ASP A 333 -62.08 2.66 -2.67
N LEU A 334 -62.62 2.06 -3.73
CA LEU A 334 -62.32 2.44 -5.10
C LEU A 334 -63.07 3.73 -5.47
N VAL A 335 -62.32 4.82 -5.66
CA VAL A 335 -62.88 6.12 -6.05
C VAL A 335 -63.13 6.15 -7.56
N LEU A 336 -64.40 6.05 -7.97
CA LEU A 336 -64.79 6.16 -9.37
C LEU A 336 -64.98 7.63 -9.78
N PRO A 337 -64.64 8.01 -11.02
CA PRO A 337 -64.97 9.33 -11.56
C PRO A 337 -66.46 9.62 -11.43
N LYS A 338 -66.85 10.87 -11.13
CA LYS A 338 -68.26 11.24 -10.88
C LYS A 338 -69.08 11.48 -12.16
N GLN A 339 -68.44 11.58 -13.31
CA GLN A 339 -69.07 11.94 -14.58
C GLN A 339 -68.72 10.93 -15.67
N GLY A 340 -69.70 10.64 -16.53
CA GLY A 340 -69.60 9.69 -17.64
C GLY A 340 -70.57 8.52 -17.51
N LEU A 341 -70.72 7.75 -18.58
CA LEU A 341 -71.45 6.47 -18.54
C LEU A 341 -70.71 5.44 -17.66
N PRO A 342 -71.40 4.43 -17.10
CA PRO A 342 -70.78 3.34 -16.35
C PRO A 342 -69.47 2.80 -16.95
N THR A 343 -69.47 2.44 -18.24
CA THR A 343 -68.30 1.90 -18.95
C THR A 343 -67.16 2.91 -19.04
N GLU A 344 -67.45 4.20 -19.28
CA GLU A 344 -66.43 5.26 -19.31
C GLU A 344 -65.80 5.49 -17.93
N ARG A 345 -66.61 5.43 -16.88
CA ARG A 345 -66.15 5.57 -15.49
C ARG A 345 -65.26 4.39 -15.09
N LEU A 346 -65.67 3.17 -15.43
CA LEU A 346 -64.92 1.93 -15.20
C LEU A 346 -63.62 1.89 -16.02
N GLN A 347 -63.65 2.34 -17.27
CA GLN A 347 -62.47 2.41 -18.14
C GLN A 347 -61.41 3.35 -17.56
N ARG A 348 -61.83 4.54 -17.09
CA ARG A 348 -60.93 5.48 -16.40
C ARG A 348 -60.38 4.89 -15.09
N ALA A 349 -61.21 4.18 -14.32
CA ALA A 349 -60.76 3.51 -13.10
C ALA A 349 -59.73 2.41 -13.42
N LYS A 350 -59.96 1.62 -14.47
CA LYS A 350 -59.01 0.62 -14.98
C LYS A 350 -57.69 1.27 -15.38
N GLU A 351 -57.70 2.38 -16.11
CA GLU A 351 -56.49 3.11 -16.50
C GLU A 351 -55.71 3.69 -15.33
N ILE A 352 -56.39 4.09 -14.24
CA ILE A 352 -55.74 4.50 -13.00
C ILE A 352 -55.06 3.28 -12.34
N LEU A 353 -55.79 2.17 -12.21
CA LEU A 353 -55.26 0.93 -11.62
C LEU A 353 -54.11 0.34 -12.45
N ASP A 354 -54.19 0.35 -13.78
CA ASP A 354 -53.10 -0.07 -14.68
C ASP A 354 -51.84 0.77 -14.43
N ARG A 355 -51.98 2.09 -14.29
CA ARG A 355 -50.85 2.99 -13.97
C ARG A 355 -50.29 2.75 -12.58
N GLN A 356 -51.15 2.48 -11.59
CA GLN A 356 -50.71 2.14 -10.23
C GLN A 356 -49.97 0.81 -10.20
N LEU A 357 -50.48 -0.22 -10.88
CA LEU A 357 -49.82 -1.52 -11.02
C LEU A 357 -48.44 -1.39 -11.67
N ALA A 358 -48.36 -0.69 -12.81
CA ALA A 358 -47.08 -0.44 -13.47
C ALA A 358 -46.10 0.32 -12.56
N SER A 359 -46.58 1.29 -11.79
CA SER A 359 -45.77 2.02 -10.80
C SER A 359 -45.25 1.10 -9.69
N ILE A 360 -46.10 0.23 -9.14
CA ILE A 360 -45.72 -0.73 -8.11
C ILE A 360 -44.71 -1.74 -8.67
N GLU A 361 -44.91 -2.23 -9.90
CA GLU A 361 -43.96 -3.12 -10.58
C GLU A 361 -42.57 -2.49 -10.71
N GLN A 362 -42.49 -1.25 -11.21
CA GLN A 362 -41.20 -0.55 -11.35
C GLN A 362 -40.52 -0.34 -10.00
N LYS A 363 -41.28 0.03 -8.96
CA LYS A 363 -40.77 0.14 -7.58
C LYS A 363 -40.29 -1.22 -7.06
N GLY A 364 -41.03 -2.29 -7.31
CA GLY A 364 -40.68 -3.64 -6.89
C GLY A 364 -39.38 -4.13 -7.54
N ILE A 365 -39.21 -3.88 -8.85
CA ILE A 365 -37.96 -4.19 -9.57
C ILE A 365 -36.79 -3.40 -8.97
N ALA A 366 -36.93 -2.09 -8.80
CA ALA A 366 -35.89 -1.26 -8.22
C ALA A 366 -35.51 -1.68 -6.80
N GLN A 367 -36.51 -2.02 -5.99
CA GLN A 367 -36.30 -2.50 -4.62
C GLN A 367 -35.59 -3.85 -4.59
N ARG A 368 -35.94 -4.77 -5.50
CA ARG A 368 -35.27 -6.07 -5.61
C ARG A 368 -33.82 -5.94 -6.07
N GLU A 369 -33.52 -5.03 -7.00
CA GLU A 369 -32.13 -4.73 -7.36
C GLU A 369 -31.35 -4.16 -6.18
N ARG A 370 -31.96 -3.24 -5.40
CA ARG A 370 -31.35 -2.72 -4.16
C ARG A 370 -31.05 -3.82 -3.13
N ILE A 371 -31.98 -4.76 -2.94
CA ILE A 371 -31.77 -5.93 -2.05
C ILE A 371 -30.60 -6.77 -2.54
N ARG A 372 -30.54 -7.08 -3.84
CA ARG A 372 -29.44 -7.85 -4.44
C ARG A 372 -28.10 -7.14 -4.29
N ASP A 373 -28.07 -5.82 -4.43
CA ASP A 373 -26.85 -5.04 -4.26
C ASP A 373 -26.38 -5.05 -2.81
N PHE A 374 -27.27 -4.95 -1.83
CA PHE A 374 -26.92 -5.13 -0.42
C PHE A 374 -26.33 -6.53 -0.15
N GLU A 375 -26.98 -7.58 -0.65
CA GLU A 375 -26.50 -8.97 -0.48
C GLU A 375 -25.12 -9.16 -1.12
N LYS A 376 -24.92 -8.69 -2.36
CA LYS A 376 -23.62 -8.77 -3.03
C LYS A 376 -22.53 -7.99 -2.30
N THR A 377 -22.82 -6.79 -1.81
CA THR A 377 -21.83 -6.00 -1.07
C THR A 377 -21.44 -6.70 0.23
N MET A 378 -22.42 -7.24 0.97
CA MET A 378 -22.15 -8.01 2.20
C MET A 378 -21.31 -9.27 1.95
N ASP A 379 -21.52 -9.96 0.83
CA ASP A 379 -20.76 -11.17 0.48
C ASP A 379 -19.33 -10.87 0.00
N ASN A 380 -19.07 -9.64 -0.46
CA ASN A 380 -17.79 -9.26 -1.07
C ASN A 380 -16.99 -8.26 -0.23
N ILE A 381 -17.45 -7.90 0.96
CA ILE A 381 -16.74 -6.99 1.83
C ILE A 381 -15.51 -7.66 2.46
N LYS A 382 -14.35 -7.02 2.29
CA LYS A 382 -13.09 -7.46 2.89
C LYS A 382 -12.49 -6.33 3.74
N PRO A 383 -11.70 -6.67 4.77
CA PRO A 383 -10.79 -5.73 5.38
C PRO A 383 -9.87 -5.15 4.31
N LEU A 384 -9.64 -3.84 4.34
CA LEU A 384 -8.76 -3.17 3.38
C LEU A 384 -7.38 -3.83 3.33
N SER A 385 -6.86 -4.24 4.49
CA SER A 385 -5.56 -4.90 4.60
C SER A 385 -5.49 -6.20 3.82
N ASP A 386 -6.50 -7.07 3.94
CA ASP A 386 -6.51 -8.35 3.23
C ASP A 386 -6.59 -8.15 1.71
N PHE A 387 -7.46 -7.23 1.26
CA PHE A 387 -7.59 -6.91 -0.16
C PHE A 387 -6.31 -6.30 -0.74
N ALA A 388 -5.74 -5.31 -0.05
CA ALA A 388 -4.56 -4.60 -0.53
C ALA A 388 -3.34 -5.52 -0.56
N VAL A 389 -3.07 -6.31 0.49
CA VAL A 389 -1.96 -7.27 0.53
C VAL A 389 -2.09 -8.32 -0.59
N GLU A 390 -3.31 -8.80 -0.84
CA GLU A 390 -3.57 -9.73 -1.95
C GLU A 390 -3.19 -9.11 -3.31
N LYS A 391 -3.52 -7.83 -3.54
CA LYS A 391 -3.18 -7.09 -4.77
C LYS A 391 -1.69 -6.77 -4.87
N SER A 392 -1.06 -6.32 -3.79
CA SER A 392 0.38 -6.02 -3.73
C SER A 392 1.23 -7.24 -4.04
N THR A 393 0.89 -8.38 -3.43
CA THR A 393 1.63 -9.63 -3.65
C THR A 393 1.50 -10.16 -5.08
N ASP A 394 0.33 -10.01 -5.70
CA ASP A 394 0.14 -10.32 -7.13
C ASP A 394 0.94 -9.36 -8.02
N SER A 395 0.97 -8.07 -7.68
CA SER A 395 1.77 -7.07 -8.41
C SER A 395 3.27 -7.37 -8.37
N ILE A 396 3.82 -7.60 -7.18
CA ILE A 396 5.25 -7.91 -6.98
C ILE A 396 5.59 -9.22 -7.70
N ALA A 397 4.72 -10.24 -7.63
CA ALA A 397 4.90 -11.47 -8.39
C ALA A 397 5.01 -11.22 -9.90
N ARG A 398 4.16 -10.36 -10.47
CA ARG A 398 4.19 -10.01 -11.91
C ARG A 398 5.47 -9.31 -12.33
N VAL A 399 5.99 -8.36 -11.53
CA VAL A 399 7.26 -7.71 -11.87
C VAL A 399 8.47 -8.59 -11.60
N GLY A 400 8.41 -9.50 -10.63
CA GLY A 400 9.40 -10.57 -10.46
C GLY A 400 9.45 -11.50 -11.67
N MET A 401 8.29 -11.92 -12.18
CA MET A 401 8.21 -12.68 -13.44
C MET A 401 8.76 -11.90 -14.64
N TYR A 402 8.48 -10.59 -14.71
CA TYR A 402 9.03 -9.73 -15.76
C TYR A 402 10.56 -9.64 -15.68
N ALA A 403 11.12 -9.49 -14.48
CA ALA A 403 12.57 -9.48 -14.26
C ALA A 403 13.22 -10.79 -14.74
N TYR A 404 12.59 -11.93 -14.43
CA TYR A 404 13.01 -13.23 -14.93
C TYR A 404 12.98 -13.33 -16.46
N ASP A 405 11.94 -12.81 -17.10
CA ASP A 405 11.81 -12.81 -18.56
C ASP A 405 12.91 -11.97 -19.22
N VAL A 406 13.15 -10.78 -18.70
CA VAL A 406 14.19 -9.86 -19.18
C VAL A 406 15.58 -10.46 -18.98
N GLU A 407 15.84 -11.09 -17.83
CA GLU A 407 17.09 -11.81 -17.55
C GLU A 407 17.37 -12.87 -18.61
N LYS A 408 16.37 -13.73 -18.87
CA LYS A 408 16.48 -14.80 -19.87
C LYS A 408 16.65 -14.26 -21.28
N GLN A 409 15.84 -13.28 -21.66
CA GLN A 409 15.84 -12.69 -22.99
C GLN A 409 17.20 -12.05 -23.32
N LYS A 410 17.82 -11.38 -22.34
CA LYS A 410 19.12 -10.72 -22.52
C LYS A 410 20.32 -11.61 -22.19
N GLY A 411 20.09 -12.83 -21.70
CA GLY A 411 21.15 -13.78 -21.35
C GLY A 411 22.07 -13.24 -20.25
N LEU A 412 21.50 -12.59 -19.24
CA LEU A 412 22.28 -12.00 -18.16
C LEU A 412 22.93 -13.10 -17.31
N LYS A 413 24.11 -12.80 -16.78
CA LYS A 413 24.87 -13.73 -15.90
C LYS A 413 24.57 -13.50 -14.42
N LYS A 414 24.18 -12.29 -14.06
CA LYS A 414 23.84 -11.88 -12.69
C LYS A 414 22.31 -11.85 -12.59
N ASP A 415 21.79 -12.36 -11.48
CA ASP A 415 20.36 -12.37 -11.19
C ASP A 415 19.80 -10.94 -11.21
N LEU A 416 18.74 -10.71 -11.97
CA LEU A 416 17.97 -9.46 -12.01
C LEU A 416 16.71 -9.63 -11.17
N PHE A 417 16.56 -8.87 -10.09
CA PHE A 417 15.49 -9.09 -9.13
C PHE A 417 14.86 -7.78 -8.65
N VAL A 418 13.58 -7.84 -8.33
CA VAL A 418 12.89 -6.73 -7.66
C VAL A 418 13.07 -6.85 -6.15
N ALA A 419 13.19 -5.69 -5.51
CA ALA A 419 13.46 -5.60 -4.08
C ALA A 419 12.57 -4.53 -3.43
N PRO A 420 11.35 -4.89 -2.98
CA PRO A 420 10.54 -4.02 -2.13
C PRO A 420 11.32 -3.54 -0.89
N GLU A 421 11.12 -2.28 -0.54
CA GLU A 421 11.74 -1.61 0.60
C GLU A 421 10.68 -0.91 1.46
N GLY A 422 10.66 -1.21 2.75
CA GLY A 422 9.81 -0.51 3.70
C GLY A 422 10.29 0.92 3.97
N ILE A 423 9.39 1.90 4.06
CA ILE A 423 9.74 3.32 4.21
C ILE A 423 9.04 3.98 5.41
N PHE A 424 7.73 4.21 5.33
CA PHE A 424 6.98 4.98 6.33
C PHE A 424 6.22 4.09 7.32
N PRO A 425 6.40 4.21 8.64
CA PRO A 425 5.79 3.28 9.61
C PRO A 425 4.25 3.18 9.57
N ASP A 426 3.58 4.28 9.20
CA ASP A 426 2.11 4.37 9.06
C ASP A 426 1.58 3.69 7.78
N ARG A 427 2.47 3.21 6.92
CA ARG A 427 2.14 2.47 5.70
C ARG A 427 2.45 0.98 5.88
N TYR A 428 1.56 0.13 5.38
CA TYR A 428 1.79 -1.32 5.34
C TYR A 428 2.94 -1.65 4.39
N GLY A 429 3.84 -2.53 4.84
CA GLY A 429 5.06 -2.90 4.13
C GLY A 429 6.32 -2.33 4.77
N SER A 430 6.18 -1.36 5.67
CA SER A 430 7.31 -0.72 6.36
C SER A 430 7.75 -1.43 7.64
N HIS A 431 6.87 -2.22 8.27
CA HIS A 431 7.29 -3.04 9.40
C HIS A 431 8.05 -4.27 8.88
N PRO A 432 9.17 -4.69 9.50
CA PRO A 432 9.96 -5.83 9.04
C PRO A 432 9.14 -7.10 8.76
N GLN A 433 8.21 -7.46 9.64
CA GLN A 433 7.34 -8.63 9.44
C GLN A 433 6.35 -8.46 8.28
N GLU A 434 5.92 -7.25 7.98
CA GLU A 434 5.04 -6.98 6.83
C GLU A 434 5.82 -7.08 5.52
N LEU A 435 7.03 -6.53 5.49
CA LEU A 435 7.94 -6.68 4.35
C LEU A 435 8.21 -8.16 4.09
N LYS A 436 8.53 -8.93 5.15
CA LYS A 436 8.67 -10.39 5.07
C LYS A 436 7.44 -11.08 4.49
N ASN A 437 6.25 -10.71 4.97
CA ASN A 437 4.99 -11.25 4.46
C ASN A 437 4.80 -10.93 2.98
N LEU A 438 5.04 -9.68 2.57
CA LEU A 438 4.98 -9.26 1.17
C LEU A 438 5.93 -10.10 0.30
N ILE A 439 7.18 -10.31 0.71
CA ILE A 439 8.14 -11.10 -0.09
C ILE A 439 7.70 -12.57 -0.18
N ILE A 440 7.39 -13.22 0.93
CA ILE A 440 7.07 -14.65 0.96
C ILE A 440 5.81 -14.94 0.16
N GLU A 441 4.75 -14.16 0.35
CA GLU A 441 3.50 -14.36 -0.38
C GLU A 441 3.65 -14.02 -1.88
N SER A 442 4.45 -13.01 -2.24
CA SER A 442 4.75 -12.72 -3.64
C SER A 442 5.53 -13.85 -4.31
N ARG A 443 6.52 -14.43 -3.61
CA ARG A 443 7.26 -15.61 -4.09
C ARG A 443 6.33 -16.79 -4.31
N ARG A 444 5.40 -17.05 -3.37
CA ARG A 444 4.40 -18.11 -3.51
C ARG A 444 3.52 -17.89 -4.74
N LYS A 445 2.96 -16.69 -4.91
CA LYS A 445 2.13 -16.34 -6.09
C LYS A 445 2.89 -16.45 -7.40
N MET A 446 4.14 -16.00 -7.44
CA MET A 446 5.01 -16.14 -8.62
C MET A 446 5.25 -17.62 -8.95
N ALA A 447 5.59 -18.44 -7.95
CA ALA A 447 5.82 -19.87 -8.17
C ALA A 447 4.55 -20.61 -8.64
N GLU A 448 3.38 -20.28 -8.09
CA GLU A 448 2.08 -20.83 -8.53
C GLU A 448 1.77 -20.45 -9.99
N THR A 449 2.01 -19.18 -10.35
CA THR A 449 1.78 -18.68 -11.71
C THR A 449 2.74 -19.33 -12.71
N LEU A 450 4.02 -19.47 -12.37
CA LEU A 450 5.01 -20.14 -13.22
C LEU A 450 4.69 -21.62 -13.46
N GLN A 451 4.18 -22.33 -12.44
CA GLN A 451 3.73 -23.71 -12.60
C GLN A 451 2.52 -23.78 -13.56
N LYS A 452 1.51 -22.95 -13.31
CA LYS A 452 0.25 -22.96 -14.07
C LYS A 452 0.43 -22.52 -15.53
N GLU A 453 1.17 -21.45 -15.76
CA GLU A 453 1.27 -20.80 -17.07
C GLU A 453 2.45 -21.30 -17.91
N ARG A 454 3.51 -21.81 -17.25
CA ARG A 454 4.76 -22.20 -17.94
C ARG A 454 5.14 -23.66 -17.75
N GLY A 455 4.34 -24.44 -17.03
CA GLY A 455 4.58 -25.87 -16.80
C GLY A 455 5.88 -26.15 -16.05
N MET A 456 6.39 -25.20 -15.26
CA MET A 456 7.58 -25.43 -14.44
C MET A 456 7.25 -26.42 -13.32
N SER A 457 8.23 -27.24 -12.92
CA SER A 457 8.13 -28.01 -11.69
C SER A 457 8.08 -27.07 -10.48
N GLU A 458 7.42 -27.50 -9.39
CA GLU A 458 7.35 -26.74 -8.14
C GLU A 458 8.71 -26.25 -7.62
N SER A 459 9.73 -27.12 -7.63
CA SER A 459 11.09 -26.76 -7.17
C SER A 459 11.73 -25.67 -8.03
N ALA A 460 11.69 -25.82 -9.36
CA ALA A 460 12.20 -24.81 -10.29
C ALA A 460 11.44 -23.48 -10.18
N ALA A 461 10.11 -23.52 -10.03
CA ALA A 461 9.30 -22.32 -9.88
C ALA A 461 9.61 -21.56 -8.58
N ARG A 462 9.85 -22.29 -7.47
CA ARG A 462 10.27 -21.71 -6.19
C ARG A 462 11.67 -21.10 -6.28
N ASP A 463 12.64 -21.79 -6.89
CA ASP A 463 14.00 -21.27 -7.08
C ASP A 463 14.01 -19.96 -7.89
N VAL A 464 13.22 -19.93 -8.98
CA VAL A 464 13.03 -18.72 -9.79
C VAL A 464 12.38 -17.61 -8.95
N ALA A 465 11.33 -17.89 -8.18
CA ALA A 465 10.71 -16.89 -7.32
C ALA A 465 11.69 -16.33 -6.25
N GLU A 466 12.51 -17.19 -5.63
CA GLU A 466 13.50 -16.79 -4.62
C GLU A 466 14.62 -15.91 -5.20
N ARG A 467 15.07 -16.21 -6.42
CA ARG A 467 16.09 -15.42 -7.12
C ARG A 467 15.60 -14.04 -7.53
N HIS A 468 14.35 -13.94 -7.98
CA HIS A 468 13.82 -12.74 -8.66
C HIS A 468 12.98 -11.81 -7.78
N ILE A 469 12.61 -12.23 -6.56
CA ILE A 469 11.93 -11.40 -5.57
C ILE A 469 12.72 -11.47 -4.26
N LYS A 470 13.33 -10.37 -3.87
CA LYS A 470 14.08 -10.22 -2.59
C LYS A 470 13.59 -8.96 -1.87
N ALA A 471 14.18 -8.59 -0.75
CA ALA A 471 13.93 -7.34 -0.05
C ALA A 471 15.18 -6.45 -0.11
N THR A 472 14.95 -5.13 -0.21
CA THR A 472 15.92 -4.12 0.20
C THR A 472 15.54 -3.69 1.62
N VAL A 473 16.54 -3.55 2.48
CA VAL A 473 16.35 -3.06 3.84
C VAL A 473 17.24 -1.85 4.07
N ASP A 474 16.60 -0.72 4.36
CA ASP A 474 17.23 0.47 4.90
C ASP A 474 17.13 0.50 6.44
N VAL A 475 18.26 0.66 7.12
CA VAL A 475 18.32 0.71 8.59
C VAL A 475 17.77 2.02 9.17
N GLY A 476 17.92 3.13 8.47
CA GLY A 476 17.33 4.42 8.80
C GLY A 476 15.80 4.40 8.71
N HIS A 477 15.20 3.83 7.67
CA HIS A 477 13.74 3.67 7.58
C HIS A 477 13.19 2.88 8.78
N VAL A 478 13.87 1.81 9.18
CA VAL A 478 13.48 1.07 10.39
C VAL A 478 13.70 1.91 11.66
N ASN A 479 14.73 2.77 11.71
CA ASN A 479 14.96 3.65 12.85
C ASN A 479 13.87 4.73 13.02
N VAL A 480 13.17 5.14 11.96
CA VAL A 480 12.01 6.07 12.04
C VAL A 480 10.87 5.51 12.89
N TRP A 481 10.78 4.20 13.09
CA TRP A 481 9.83 3.59 14.03
C TRP A 481 10.00 4.07 15.48
N ARG A 482 11.18 4.61 15.82
CA ARG A 482 11.49 5.11 17.17
C ARG A 482 10.50 6.17 17.64
N LYS A 483 10.01 7.06 16.77
CA LYS A 483 9.03 8.10 17.16
C LYS A 483 7.71 7.54 17.71
N TYR A 484 7.35 6.31 17.33
CA TYR A 484 6.12 5.66 17.76
C TYR A 484 6.32 4.70 18.93
N PHE A 485 7.57 4.42 19.30
CA PHE A 485 7.92 3.45 20.31
C PHE A 485 7.52 3.90 21.71
N GLN A 486 6.78 3.07 22.42
CA GLN A 486 6.28 3.40 23.75
C GLN A 486 7.28 2.99 24.84
N GLN A 487 7.59 3.94 25.71
CA GLN A 487 8.37 3.72 26.93
C GLN A 487 7.54 2.97 27.97
N ASN A 488 8.15 2.00 28.65
CA ASN A 488 7.48 1.27 29.73
C ASN A 488 7.42 2.13 31.01
N PRO A 489 6.40 1.97 31.88
CA PRO A 489 6.35 2.68 33.15
C PRO A 489 7.62 2.48 34.00
N GLY A 490 8.27 3.57 34.37
CA GLY A 490 9.50 3.55 35.18
C GLY A 490 10.80 3.27 34.41
N GLU A 491 10.74 3.06 33.09
CA GLU A 491 11.93 2.93 32.23
C GLU A 491 12.58 4.31 31.99
N SER A 492 13.90 4.39 31.92
CA SER A 492 14.60 5.62 31.50
C SER A 492 14.65 5.76 29.96
N ILE A 493 14.94 6.95 29.45
CA ILE A 493 15.05 7.17 27.99
C ILE A 493 16.15 6.28 27.38
N ASP A 494 17.30 6.14 28.06
CA ASP A 494 18.40 5.29 27.59
C ASP A 494 18.04 3.81 27.57
N GLN A 495 17.26 3.36 28.55
CA GLN A 495 16.76 1.98 28.59
C GLN A 495 15.78 1.73 27.44
N ALA A 496 14.85 2.66 27.20
CA ALA A 496 13.91 2.59 26.08
C ALA A 496 14.64 2.57 24.73
N ASN A 497 15.66 3.42 24.55
CA ASN A 497 16.48 3.46 23.34
C ASN A 497 17.23 2.15 23.10
N LYS A 498 17.81 1.55 24.14
CA LYS A 498 18.46 0.23 24.05
C LYS A 498 17.45 -0.87 23.71
N ARG A 499 16.26 -0.83 24.31
CA ARG A 499 15.18 -1.80 24.02
C ARG A 499 14.71 -1.68 22.57
N PHE A 500 14.55 -0.47 22.05
CA PHE A 500 14.25 -0.25 20.64
C PHE A 500 15.34 -0.81 19.71
N ASN A 501 16.61 -0.52 19.98
CA ASN A 501 17.71 -1.05 19.17
C ASN A 501 17.74 -2.59 19.19
N ASN A 502 17.48 -3.21 20.34
CA ASN A 502 17.39 -4.66 20.45
C ASN A 502 16.23 -5.23 19.64
N TRP A 503 15.07 -4.55 19.66
CA TRP A 503 13.92 -4.92 18.82
C TRP A 503 14.29 -4.84 17.34
N LEU A 504 14.82 -3.71 16.88
CA LEU A 504 15.25 -3.51 15.48
C LEU A 504 16.20 -4.62 15.04
N LEU A 505 17.27 -4.87 15.80
CA LEU A 505 18.25 -5.92 15.46
C LEU A 505 17.65 -7.33 15.50
N SER A 506 16.68 -7.59 16.38
CA SER A 506 15.96 -8.85 16.44
C SER A 506 15.09 -9.08 15.20
N GLU A 507 14.35 -8.07 14.76
CA GLU A 507 13.57 -8.12 13.52
C GLU A 507 14.48 -8.38 12.32
N MET A 508 15.61 -7.66 12.21
CA MET A 508 16.58 -7.86 11.14
C MET A 508 17.18 -9.26 11.14
N LYS A 509 17.40 -9.85 12.32
CA LYS A 509 17.87 -11.23 12.46
C LYS A 509 16.84 -12.23 11.94
N ASP A 510 15.54 -11.97 12.14
CA ASP A 510 14.46 -12.80 11.63
C ASP A 510 14.31 -12.70 10.10
N LEU A 511 14.43 -11.49 9.53
CA LEU A 511 14.47 -11.30 8.07
C LEU A 511 15.64 -12.08 7.44
N ASN A 512 16.83 -12.01 8.06
CA ASN A 512 18.00 -12.77 7.62
C ASN A 512 17.79 -14.28 7.61
N LYS A 513 17.19 -14.83 8.68
CA LYS A 513 16.86 -16.26 8.74
C LYS A 513 15.93 -16.70 7.61
N SER A 514 15.07 -15.79 7.16
CA SER A 514 14.11 -16.03 6.08
C SER A 514 14.74 -15.96 4.69
N LYS A 515 16.02 -15.58 4.58
CA LYS A 515 16.78 -15.47 3.31
C LYS A 515 16.05 -14.63 2.25
N ILE A 516 15.41 -13.56 2.70
CA ILE A 516 14.69 -12.64 1.81
C ILE A 516 15.53 -11.43 1.42
N ILE A 517 16.50 -11.01 2.24
CA ILE A 517 17.28 -9.81 2.01
C ILE A 517 18.26 -10.03 0.85
N GLY A 518 18.19 -9.17 -0.16
CA GLY A 518 19.05 -9.19 -1.34
C GLY A 518 19.93 -7.96 -1.49
N HIS A 519 19.53 -6.84 -0.89
CA HIS A 519 20.18 -5.55 -1.02
C HIS A 519 20.00 -4.74 0.28
N LEU A 520 20.91 -3.81 0.57
CA LEU A 520 20.91 -3.01 1.80
C LEU A 520 21.11 -1.54 1.47
N HIS A 521 20.30 -0.70 2.10
CA HIS A 521 20.54 0.73 2.14
C HIS A 521 21.02 1.13 3.53
N ILE A 522 21.99 2.03 3.55
CA ILE A 522 22.60 2.55 4.78
C ILE A 522 22.37 4.05 4.81
N SER A 523 21.39 4.46 5.59
CA SER A 523 21.14 5.84 5.97
C SER A 523 21.14 5.97 7.49
N ASP A 524 21.29 7.20 8.00
CA ASP A 524 21.20 7.50 9.42
C ASP A 524 20.19 8.63 9.65
N ASN A 525 19.57 8.65 10.82
CA ASN A 525 18.60 9.66 11.22
C ASN A 525 18.44 9.66 12.74
N PHE A 526 17.70 10.63 13.27
CA PHE A 526 17.44 10.68 14.72
C PHE A 526 16.25 9.82 15.14
N GLY A 527 15.52 9.22 14.20
CA GLY A 527 14.35 8.37 14.41
C GLY A 527 13.02 9.13 14.41
N TYR A 528 13.01 10.39 13.96
CA TYR A 528 11.80 11.20 13.81
C TYR A 528 11.35 11.26 12.34
N GLU A 529 12.22 11.70 11.43
CA GLU A 529 11.96 11.59 10.00
C GLU A 529 13.14 10.90 9.31
N ASP A 530 12.99 10.69 8.01
CA ASP A 530 13.98 10.03 7.19
C ASP A 530 14.93 11.05 6.56
N GLU A 531 15.91 11.52 7.34
CA GLU A 531 16.78 12.62 6.92
C GLU A 531 17.99 12.21 6.06
N HIS A 532 18.34 10.92 6.00
CA HIS A 532 19.53 10.44 5.28
C HIS A 532 20.81 11.19 5.66
N LEU A 533 21.04 11.29 6.98
CA LEU A 533 22.27 11.82 7.56
C LEU A 533 23.47 10.93 7.19
N THR A 534 24.66 11.53 7.28
CA THR A 534 25.90 10.78 7.06
C THR A 534 26.01 9.66 8.10
N PRO A 535 26.32 8.40 7.70
CA PRO A 535 26.36 7.26 8.61
C PRO A 535 27.21 7.51 9.87
N GLY A 536 26.59 7.31 11.05
CA GLY A 536 27.22 7.51 12.36
C GLY A 536 26.96 8.88 13.00
N GLN A 537 26.15 9.74 12.39
CA GLN A 537 25.75 11.02 12.96
C GLN A 537 24.39 10.99 13.68
N GLY A 538 23.58 9.98 13.43
CA GLY A 538 22.25 9.81 14.01
C GLY A 538 22.21 8.76 15.13
N SER A 539 21.04 8.14 15.30
CA SER A 539 20.74 7.20 16.38
C SER A 539 20.59 5.74 15.92
N ALA A 540 20.67 5.48 14.61
CA ALA A 540 20.49 4.15 14.07
C ALA A 540 21.66 3.22 14.47
N PRO A 541 21.41 1.95 14.85
CA PRO A 541 22.45 1.00 15.25
C PRO A 541 23.17 0.39 14.03
N ILE A 542 23.74 1.24 13.16
CA ILE A 542 24.26 0.86 11.84
C ILE A 542 25.41 -0.17 11.94
N LYS A 543 26.32 -0.02 12.91
CA LYS A 543 27.46 -0.93 13.06
C LYS A 543 27.00 -2.35 13.40
N GLU A 544 26.09 -2.46 14.35
CA GLU A 544 25.49 -3.72 14.78
C GLU A 544 24.66 -4.34 13.66
N PHE A 545 23.89 -3.54 12.94
CA PHE A 545 23.13 -3.95 11.77
C PHE A 545 24.03 -4.52 10.67
N VAL A 546 25.06 -3.79 10.24
CA VAL A 546 25.98 -4.23 9.19
C VAL A 546 26.75 -5.48 9.61
N LYS A 547 27.16 -5.59 10.88
CA LYS A 547 27.76 -6.81 11.41
C LYS A 547 26.83 -8.01 11.25
N LEU A 548 25.56 -7.84 11.63
CA LEU A 548 24.54 -8.89 11.51
C LEU A 548 24.29 -9.30 10.05
N MET A 549 24.26 -8.34 9.13
CA MET A 549 24.08 -8.60 7.70
C MET A 549 25.28 -9.33 7.09
N LYS A 550 26.50 -8.91 7.44
CA LYS A 550 27.74 -9.57 7.01
C LYS A 550 27.82 -11.02 7.49
N GLU A 551 27.47 -11.29 8.75
CA GLU A 551 27.41 -12.64 9.31
C GLU A 551 26.41 -13.54 8.56
N ALA A 552 25.36 -12.95 7.98
CA ALA A 552 24.38 -13.64 7.13
C ALA A 552 24.83 -13.77 5.65
N GLY A 553 25.98 -13.21 5.27
CA GLY A 553 26.49 -13.24 3.90
C GLY A 553 25.89 -12.17 2.97
N VAL A 554 25.18 -11.18 3.52
CA VAL A 554 24.64 -10.04 2.75
C VAL A 554 25.69 -8.94 2.71
N THR A 555 26.30 -8.73 1.55
CA THR A 555 27.39 -7.75 1.33
C THR A 555 27.04 -6.70 0.28
N ASP A 556 25.86 -6.77 -0.31
CA ASP A 556 25.41 -5.78 -1.27
C ASP A 556 24.76 -4.61 -0.55
N MET A 557 25.50 -3.52 -0.40
CA MET A 557 25.07 -2.33 0.32
C MET A 557 25.44 -1.03 -0.39
N VAL A 558 24.56 -0.05 -0.29
CA VAL A 558 24.78 1.32 -0.73
C VAL A 558 24.45 2.29 0.41
N VAL A 559 25.27 3.32 0.56
CA VAL A 559 24.95 4.46 1.44
C VAL A 559 24.06 5.43 0.69
N GLU A 560 22.97 5.85 1.29
CA GLU A 560 22.04 6.79 0.68
C GLU A 560 22.28 8.22 1.17
N PRO A 561 22.59 9.17 0.28
CA PRO A 561 22.74 10.56 0.67
C PRO A 561 21.40 11.30 0.59
N GLY A 562 21.20 12.28 1.49
CA GLY A 562 20.04 13.18 1.44
C GLY A 562 20.23 14.49 2.18
N ALA A 563 20.65 14.46 3.46
CA ALA A 563 20.83 15.69 4.25
C ALA A 563 22.10 16.49 3.92
N GLN A 564 23.04 15.93 3.16
CA GLN A 564 24.31 16.58 2.88
C GLN A 564 24.13 17.75 1.91
N ASP A 565 24.95 18.80 2.06
CA ASP A 565 25.06 19.88 1.07
C ASP A 565 25.28 19.26 -0.33
N PRO A 566 24.58 19.71 -1.39
CA PRO A 566 24.78 19.21 -2.75
C PRO A 566 26.26 19.21 -3.20
N ALA A 567 27.07 20.15 -2.73
CA ALA A 567 28.51 20.22 -3.01
C ALA A 567 29.35 19.23 -2.17
N LYS A 568 28.76 18.62 -1.13
CA LYS A 568 29.41 17.72 -0.17
C LYS A 568 28.74 16.35 -0.07
N GLN A 569 28.04 15.93 -1.12
CA GLN A 569 27.42 14.60 -1.23
C GLN A 569 28.41 13.43 -1.10
N TYR A 570 29.72 13.67 -1.22
CA TYR A 570 30.77 12.69 -0.94
C TYR A 570 30.86 12.31 0.55
N GLU A 571 30.38 13.18 1.45
CA GLU A 571 30.44 12.96 2.91
C GLU A 571 29.66 11.71 3.32
N ALA A 572 28.60 11.35 2.60
CA ALA A 572 27.84 10.12 2.86
C ALA A 572 28.72 8.87 2.69
N LEU A 573 29.33 8.72 1.52
CA LEU A 573 30.23 7.60 1.20
C LEU A 573 31.41 7.54 2.17
N TYR A 574 32.07 8.67 2.41
CA TYR A 574 33.23 8.74 3.30
C TYR A 574 32.85 8.53 4.77
N GLY A 575 31.65 8.95 5.17
CA GLY A 575 31.06 8.64 6.47
C GLY A 575 30.88 7.14 6.66
N GLY A 576 30.33 6.45 5.65
CA GLY A 576 30.25 4.98 5.63
C GLY A 576 31.62 4.33 5.79
N TRP A 577 32.62 4.76 5.01
CA TRP A 577 33.99 4.24 5.13
C TRP A 577 34.57 4.42 6.53
N LYS A 578 34.46 5.63 7.08
CA LYS A 578 34.91 5.96 8.44
C LYS A 578 34.20 5.11 9.48
N LEU A 579 32.88 4.97 9.37
CA LEU A 579 32.06 4.20 10.31
C LEU A 579 32.48 2.73 10.36
N PHE A 580 32.87 2.17 9.21
CA PHE A 580 33.26 0.77 9.08
C PHE A 580 34.75 0.51 9.29
N GLY A 581 35.50 1.50 9.77
CA GLY A 581 36.89 1.34 10.22
C GLY A 581 37.94 1.63 9.16
N HIS A 582 37.59 2.33 8.07
CA HIS A 582 38.56 2.82 7.11
C HIS A 582 38.99 4.24 7.44
N SER A 583 40.29 4.51 7.39
CA SER A 583 40.79 5.87 7.48
C SER A 583 40.62 6.55 6.12
N ILE A 584 39.94 7.69 6.13
CA ILE A 584 39.84 8.59 4.96
C ILE A 584 41.10 9.47 4.80
N TYR A 585 42.10 9.33 5.69
CA TYR A 585 43.28 10.21 5.79
C TYR A 585 44.62 9.45 5.85
N GLY A 586 44.64 8.14 5.57
CA GLY A 586 45.85 7.29 5.52
C GLY A 586 45.74 6.02 6.38
N VAL A 587 46.23 4.88 5.88
CA VAL A 587 46.35 3.59 6.62
C VAL A 587 47.78 3.07 6.51
N SER A 588 48.35 2.62 7.62
CA SER A 588 49.70 2.02 7.68
C SER A 588 49.81 0.71 6.90
N ALA A 589 50.91 0.51 6.16
CA ALA A 589 51.34 -0.82 5.73
C ALA A 589 51.84 -1.66 6.94
N PRO A 590 51.81 -3.00 6.88
CA PRO A 590 52.32 -3.89 7.92
C PRO A 590 53.76 -3.52 8.29
N GLY A 591 54.00 -3.16 9.55
CA GLY A 591 55.32 -2.77 10.05
C GLY A 591 55.75 -1.32 9.80
N LYS A 592 54.91 -0.46 9.21
CA LYS A 592 55.17 0.98 9.05
C LYS A 592 54.21 1.82 9.91
N LYS A 593 54.67 2.97 10.43
CA LYS A 593 53.84 3.92 11.20
C LYS A 593 52.71 4.47 10.31
N SER A 594 51.51 4.64 10.88
CA SER A 594 50.40 5.36 10.25
C SER A 594 50.84 6.77 9.88
N LEU A 595 50.76 7.13 8.60
CA LEU A 595 50.89 8.52 8.16
C LEU A 595 49.50 9.14 8.21
N ASN A 596 49.38 10.22 8.98
CA ASN A 596 48.17 11.02 9.05
C ASN A 596 48.19 12.07 7.93
N TRP A 597 47.03 12.61 7.52
CA TRP A 597 46.98 13.75 6.60
C TRP A 597 47.80 14.97 7.09
N GLY A 598 47.94 15.14 8.41
CA GLY A 598 48.85 16.14 9.00
C GLY A 598 50.33 15.92 8.67
N ASP A 599 50.76 14.68 8.40
CA ASP A 599 52.13 14.35 7.99
C ASP A 599 52.39 14.68 6.50
N ILE A 600 51.32 14.78 5.70
CA ILE A 600 51.33 15.21 4.30
C ILE A 600 51.18 16.74 4.21
N GLN A 601 50.28 17.33 5.01
CA GLN A 601 49.93 18.74 5.01
C GLN A 601 50.96 19.62 5.74
N HIS A 602 51.77 19.07 6.65
CA HIS A 602 52.80 19.83 7.38
C HIS A 602 54.26 19.51 7.00
N ASN A 603 54.50 18.65 6.01
CA ASN A 603 55.82 18.58 5.36
C ASN A 603 55.97 19.68 4.30
N TYR A 604 55.91 20.94 4.75
CA TYR A 604 56.16 22.14 3.95
C TYR A 604 57.61 22.25 3.44
N PHE A 605 58.49 21.30 3.80
CA PHE A 605 59.92 21.34 3.44
C PHE A 605 60.45 20.11 2.68
N GLY A 606 59.62 19.40 1.91
CA GLY A 606 60.17 18.27 1.15
C GLY A 606 59.31 17.69 0.04
N GLN A 607 59.05 18.45 -1.03
CA GLN A 607 59.21 18.01 -2.44
C GLN A 607 58.84 19.14 -3.41
N ASN A 608 59.68 19.33 -4.43
CA ASN A 608 59.53 20.31 -5.50
C ASN A 608 58.47 19.84 -6.51
N ASN A 609 57.22 20.29 -6.35
CA ASN A 609 56.30 20.47 -7.48
C ASN A 609 55.43 21.70 -7.24
N PRO A 610 55.20 22.55 -8.26
CA PRO A 610 54.29 23.68 -8.12
C PRO A 610 52.85 23.18 -7.86
N PRO A 611 52.05 23.90 -7.07
CA PRO A 611 50.67 23.52 -6.79
C PRO A 611 49.80 23.59 -8.06
N TYR A 612 48.99 22.55 -8.28
CA TYR A 612 48.12 22.40 -9.47
C TYR A 612 46.81 23.21 -9.40
N PHE A 613 46.53 23.92 -8.30
CA PHE A 613 45.34 24.77 -8.16
C PHE A 613 45.52 25.81 -7.04
N LEU A 614 44.94 26.99 -7.24
CA LEU A 614 44.89 28.10 -6.28
C LEU A 614 43.56 28.07 -5.52
N PHE A 615 43.58 28.32 -4.19
CA PHE A 615 42.38 28.44 -3.36
C PHE A 615 42.41 29.73 -2.51
N GLY A 616 41.24 30.21 -2.07
CA GLY A 616 41.11 31.39 -1.21
C GLY A 616 41.11 32.72 -1.97
N GLU A 617 41.52 33.82 -1.33
CA GLU A 617 41.59 35.17 -1.96
C GLU A 617 42.55 35.26 -3.15
N LEU A 618 43.37 34.24 -3.36
CA LEU A 618 44.24 34.07 -4.53
C LEU A 618 43.57 33.34 -5.70
N ALA A 619 42.36 32.80 -5.52
CA ALA A 619 41.58 32.21 -6.60
C ALA A 619 40.88 33.31 -7.41
N LEU A 620 40.96 33.21 -8.74
CA LEU A 620 40.29 34.15 -9.65
C LEU A 620 38.77 34.12 -9.45
N SER A 621 38.11 35.28 -9.50
CA SER A 621 36.65 35.40 -9.39
C SER A 621 35.93 34.63 -10.51
N GLU A 622 34.67 34.23 -10.28
CA GLU A 622 33.90 33.43 -11.26
C GLU A 622 33.83 34.05 -12.66
N GLU A 623 33.91 35.38 -12.78
CA GLU A 623 33.92 36.10 -14.05
C GLU A 623 35.12 35.78 -14.96
N TYR A 624 36.20 35.18 -14.45
CA TYR A 624 37.39 34.86 -15.24
C TYR A 624 37.45 33.40 -15.75
N ARG A 625 36.49 32.54 -15.41
CA ARG A 625 36.38 31.19 -15.99
C ARG A 625 35.88 31.28 -17.43
N GLY A 626 36.80 31.12 -18.40
CA GLY A 626 36.52 31.21 -19.85
C GLY A 626 37.22 32.38 -20.56
N SER A 627 38.07 33.13 -19.86
CA SER A 627 38.95 34.14 -20.46
C SER A 627 40.00 33.50 -21.37
N PRO A 628 40.38 34.11 -22.51
CA PRO A 628 41.40 33.59 -23.44
C PRO A 628 42.80 33.45 -22.81
N PHE A 629 43.01 33.95 -21.59
CA PHE A 629 44.27 33.87 -20.86
C PHE A 629 44.33 32.72 -19.84
N TRP A 630 43.26 31.91 -19.71
CA TRP A 630 43.22 30.79 -18.75
C TRP A 630 42.46 29.59 -19.34
N SER A 631 43.16 28.48 -19.57
CA SER A 631 42.62 27.29 -20.26
C SER A 631 41.88 26.31 -19.35
N GLY A 632 41.94 26.50 -18.02
CA GLY A 632 41.40 25.53 -17.06
C GLY A 632 42.08 24.15 -17.08
N LEU A 633 43.15 23.99 -17.86
CA LEU A 633 44.03 22.82 -17.83
C LEU A 633 45.19 23.10 -16.88
N GLY A 634 45.57 22.11 -16.07
CA GLY A 634 46.71 22.23 -15.16
C GLY A 634 47.96 22.65 -15.92
N LEU A 635 48.75 23.57 -15.33
CA LEU A 635 50.06 23.93 -15.86
C LEU A 635 50.95 22.68 -15.82
N GLU A 636 51.48 22.28 -16.98
CA GLU A 636 52.47 21.19 -17.12
C GLU A 636 53.81 21.53 -16.46
#